data_AF-A0A6A3Z8C0-F1
#
_entry.id   AF-A0A6A3Z8C0-F1
#
_cell.length_a   1.000
_cell.length_b   1.000
_cell.length_c   1.000
_cell.angle_alpha   90.00
_cell.angle_beta   90.00
_cell.angle_gamma   90.00
#
_symmetry.space_group_name_H-M   'P 1'
#
loop_
_entity.id
_entity.type
_entity.pdbx_description
1 polymer ?
#
loop_
_entity_poly.entity_id
_entity_poly.type
_entity_poly.pdbx_seq_one_letter_code
_entity_poly.pdbx_strand_id
1 'polypeptide(L)'
;MNHLRVLRSSTSLALVAAGALGVLSGGLTSRSALADAGPAVSRGKKGEWYPNTTTKHWHFYKGKMNPSAAKSMKLFKVADTPIADEIASYLGVELNDMEVKNFNDGETSVVVKENVRGKRVYIVSSTTTVDRLMELLLSIAAMRRASAKSITAVIPFYGYARMDLMHKGREPIAAADIARMLETMGVDHVVSVDLHSAQVEGFFKPQIPVDNLQAFPVGAVYFSEQSLGDPIVVAPHSAAVNRAAMFRDTLSRTIDEFVPLAFVIRKHQLDEDQPGELVGDVKGKDCIVVDTLVDTGSTLVKTAKVLKANGAKTVSAFAVHARYSAQAMQTLQNCNELDKLVTTNTIPVHLNSDEVSPKIVTLSVAPFIAEVISCIHTKSSIIQVSKTK
;
A
#
# COMPACT_ATOMS: atom_id res chain seq x y z
N MET A 1 -61.33 -35.37 10.06
CA MET A 1 -61.14 -36.83 10.00
C MET A 1 -59.75 -37.16 10.55
N ASN A 2 -59.73 -37.89 11.66
CA ASN A 2 -58.71 -38.79 12.26
C ASN A 2 -57.22 -38.54 11.96
N HIS A 3 -56.37 -38.22 12.94
CA HIS A 3 -55.79 -39.05 14.03
C HIS A 3 -54.97 -40.27 13.60
N LEU A 4 -53.67 -40.28 13.98
CA LEU A 4 -52.82 -41.40 14.50
C LEU A 4 -51.34 -40.93 14.41
N ARG A 5 -50.56 -40.61 15.47
CA ARG A 5 -50.08 -41.36 16.67
C ARG A 5 -49.31 -42.63 16.27
N VAL A 6 -48.00 -42.78 16.54
CA VAL A 6 -47.40 -43.49 17.72
C VAL A 6 -45.86 -43.60 17.47
N LEU A 7 -44.98 -43.09 18.37
CA LEU A 7 -44.02 -43.79 19.29
C LEU A 7 -42.86 -44.55 18.59
N ARG A 8 -41.60 -44.67 19.05
CA ARG A 8 -40.91 -44.49 20.36
C ARG A 8 -39.38 -44.72 20.17
N SER A 9 -38.57 -44.22 21.12
CA SER A 9 -37.32 -44.78 21.70
C SER A 9 -36.09 -45.03 20.78
N SER A 10 -34.81 -44.90 21.18
CA SER A 10 -34.15 -44.70 22.48
C SER A 10 -32.62 -44.54 22.28
N THR A 11 -31.98 -43.95 23.29
CA THR A 11 -30.65 -44.26 23.87
C THR A 11 -29.35 -43.94 23.11
N SER A 12 -28.68 -42.92 23.68
CA SER A 12 -27.26 -42.71 23.91
C SER A 12 -26.43 -43.96 24.26
N LEU A 13 -25.15 -44.01 23.84
CA LEU A 13 -23.95 -44.25 24.67
C LEU A 13 -22.67 -44.12 23.79
N ALA A 14 -21.76 -43.22 24.14
CA ALA A 14 -20.45 -43.49 24.76
C ALA A 14 -19.28 -43.54 23.75
N LEU A 15 -18.57 -42.41 23.70
CA LEU A 15 -17.30 -42.21 23.00
C LEU A 15 -16.17 -42.78 23.89
N VAL A 16 -15.43 -43.77 23.38
CA VAL A 16 -14.23 -44.32 24.04
C VAL A 16 -13.03 -43.44 23.70
N ALA A 17 -12.43 -42.85 24.72
CA ALA A 17 -11.13 -42.19 24.67
C ALA A 17 -10.02 -43.24 24.81
N ALA A 18 -9.04 -43.20 23.91
CA ALA A 18 -7.76 -43.88 24.07
C ALA A 18 -6.64 -42.85 23.95
N GLY A 19 -5.97 -42.58 25.08
CA GLY A 19 -4.78 -41.77 25.14
C GLY A 19 -3.52 -42.56 24.76
N ALA A 20 -2.53 -41.85 24.24
CA ALA A 20 -1.15 -42.32 24.18
C ALA A 20 -0.25 -41.23 24.73
N LEU A 21 0.38 -41.54 25.86
CA LEU A 21 1.49 -40.79 26.44
C LEU A 21 2.73 -40.93 25.55
N GLY A 22 3.37 -39.80 25.24
CA GLY A 22 4.73 -39.74 24.72
C GLY A 22 5.63 -39.00 25.70
N VAL A 23 6.43 -39.75 26.43
CA VAL A 23 7.54 -39.28 27.28
C VAL A 23 8.69 -38.81 26.38
N LEU A 24 9.29 -37.65 26.64
CA LEU A 24 10.68 -37.39 26.26
C LEU A 24 11.39 -36.54 27.33
N SER A 25 12.50 -37.12 27.76
CA SER A 25 13.52 -36.69 28.72
C SER A 25 14.34 -35.48 28.23
N GLY A 26 14.93 -34.76 29.19
CA GLY A 26 15.73 -33.56 28.96
C GLY A 26 17.14 -33.76 28.41
N GLY A 27 17.82 -32.63 28.19
CA GLY A 27 19.25 -32.56 27.87
C GLY A 27 19.64 -31.20 27.29
N LEU A 28 20.43 -30.42 28.03
CA LEU A 28 21.05 -29.17 27.60
C LEU A 28 21.99 -29.38 26.38
N THR A 29 22.07 -28.40 25.46
CA THR A 29 23.28 -27.59 25.19
C THR A 29 23.20 -26.82 23.85
N SER A 30 23.91 -25.68 23.86
CA SER A 30 24.46 -24.91 22.74
C SER A 30 23.63 -23.74 22.16
N ARG A 31 24.33 -22.60 22.14
CA ARG A 31 23.97 -21.33 21.50
C ARG A 31 23.87 -21.50 19.99
N SER A 32 22.79 -20.99 19.38
CA SER A 32 22.72 -20.25 18.09
C SER A 32 21.34 -20.44 17.46
N ALA A 33 20.44 -19.47 17.64
CA ALA A 33 19.20 -19.38 16.88
C ALA A 33 18.65 -17.95 16.96
N LEU A 34 19.43 -16.99 16.48
CA LEU A 34 19.00 -15.62 16.18
C LEU A 34 19.49 -15.29 14.77
N ALA A 35 18.94 -16.00 13.77
CA ALA A 35 19.05 -15.69 12.34
C ALA A 35 18.21 -16.72 11.57
N ASP A 36 16.89 -16.50 11.51
CA ASP A 36 16.04 -16.82 10.35
C ASP A 36 14.57 -16.59 10.74
N ALA A 37 14.13 -15.36 10.57
CA ALA A 37 12.71 -15.07 10.42
C ALA A 37 12.50 -14.66 8.96
N GLY A 38 12.36 -15.65 8.07
CA GLY A 38 11.82 -15.44 6.73
C GLY A 38 10.38 -14.92 6.81
N PRO A 39 9.88 -14.21 5.78
CA PRO A 39 8.54 -13.62 5.85
C PRO A 39 7.50 -14.74 5.86
N ALA A 40 6.74 -14.81 6.94
CA ALA A 40 5.59 -15.70 7.06
C ALA A 40 4.47 -15.19 6.14
N VAL A 41 4.51 -15.62 4.88
CA VAL A 41 3.37 -15.57 3.96
C VAL A 41 2.58 -16.87 4.15
N SER A 42 1.35 -16.79 4.64
CA SER A 42 0.36 -17.87 4.44
C SER A 42 -1.05 -17.29 4.53
N ARG A 43 -2.03 -17.74 3.74
CA ARG A 43 -2.34 -19.13 3.36
C ARG A 43 -2.65 -19.33 1.87
N GLY A 44 -2.02 -20.34 1.26
CA GLY A 44 -2.53 -21.03 0.06
C GLY A 44 -3.75 -21.91 0.39
N LYS A 45 -4.59 -22.36 -0.56
CA LYS A 45 -4.37 -22.74 -1.97
C LYS A 45 -5.40 -22.07 -2.90
N LYS A 46 -4.95 -21.52 -4.04
CA LYS A 46 -5.70 -20.71 -5.05
C LYS A 46 -6.04 -19.27 -4.64
N GLY A 47 -5.05 -18.49 -4.21
CA GLY A 47 -5.20 -17.09 -3.80
C GLY A 47 -3.88 -16.50 -3.30
N GLU A 48 -2.82 -16.62 -4.09
CA GLU A 48 -1.48 -16.15 -3.72
C GLU A 48 -1.33 -14.66 -4.06
N TRP A 49 -1.01 -13.86 -3.05
CA TRP A 49 -0.63 -12.46 -3.21
C TRP A 49 0.79 -12.36 -3.79
N TYR A 50 1.06 -11.33 -4.59
CA TYR A 50 2.40 -11.08 -5.13
C TYR A 50 3.45 -11.01 -4.00
N PRO A 51 4.64 -11.65 -4.14
CA PRO A 51 5.62 -11.68 -3.06
C PRO A 51 6.15 -10.27 -2.75
N ASN A 52 5.83 -9.75 -1.56
CA ASN A 52 6.33 -8.48 -1.09
C ASN A 52 7.78 -8.63 -0.60
N THR A 53 8.67 -7.76 -1.06
CA THR A 53 10.07 -7.72 -0.65
C THR A 53 10.30 -6.53 0.28
N THR A 54 11.21 -6.68 1.24
CA THR A 54 11.76 -5.57 2.02
C THR A 54 13.21 -5.33 1.60
N THR A 55 13.68 -4.08 1.66
CA THR A 55 15.09 -3.73 1.38
C THR A 55 16.02 -4.38 2.40
N LYS A 56 17.24 -4.77 2.00
CA LYS A 56 18.18 -5.52 2.84
C LYS A 56 18.67 -4.73 4.07
N HIS A 57 18.89 -3.42 3.92
CA HIS A 57 19.59 -2.59 4.92
C HIS A 57 18.78 -1.41 5.45
N TRP A 58 17.53 -1.22 5.06
CA TRP A 58 16.74 -0.10 5.59
C TRP A 58 15.89 -0.45 6.80
N HIS A 59 16.04 0.36 7.85
CA HIS A 59 15.41 0.18 9.14
C HIS A 59 14.14 1.03 9.26
N PHE A 60 13.05 0.64 8.57
CA PHE A 60 11.73 1.07 9.04
C PHE A 60 11.36 0.31 10.32
N TYR A 61 10.42 0.85 11.09
CA TYR A 61 9.98 0.34 12.39
C TYR A 61 9.97 -1.20 12.47
N LYS A 62 10.92 -1.73 13.26
CA LYS A 62 11.00 -3.14 13.65
C LYS A 62 10.41 -3.37 15.04
N GLY A 63 9.94 -2.30 15.68
CA GLY A 63 9.41 -2.34 17.03
C GLY A 63 8.05 -3.02 17.06
N LYS A 64 7.69 -3.57 18.22
CA LYS A 64 6.29 -3.94 18.50
C LYS A 64 5.70 -2.82 19.34
N MET A 65 4.40 -2.57 19.17
CA MET A 65 3.74 -1.59 20.01
C MET A 65 3.79 -2.06 21.47
N ASN A 66 3.94 -1.12 22.41
CA ASN A 66 3.91 -1.44 23.84
C ASN A 66 2.63 -2.24 24.16
N PRO A 67 2.71 -3.37 24.91
CA PRO A 67 1.54 -4.22 25.20
C PRO A 67 0.35 -3.48 25.81
N SER A 68 0.59 -2.42 26.60
CA SER A 68 -0.46 -1.59 27.18
C SER A 68 -1.21 -0.79 26.11
N ALA A 69 -0.48 -0.16 25.18
CA ALA A 69 -1.04 0.57 24.06
C ALA A 69 -1.82 -0.36 23.12
N ALA A 70 -1.26 -1.54 22.81
CA ALA A 70 -1.88 -2.58 21.99
C ALA A 70 -3.27 -2.99 22.47
N LYS A 71 -3.49 -3.15 23.79
CA LYS A 71 -4.80 -3.52 24.35
C LYS A 71 -5.92 -2.50 24.09
N SER A 72 -5.57 -1.24 23.84
CA SER A 72 -6.54 -0.15 23.67
C SER A 72 -6.80 0.23 22.22
N MET A 73 -5.96 -0.26 21.31
CA MET A 73 -6.09 -0.09 19.86
C MET A 73 -7.05 -1.13 19.29
N LYS A 74 -7.82 -0.74 18.27
CA LYS A 74 -8.58 -1.65 17.42
C LYS A 74 -8.18 -1.42 15.97
N LEU A 75 -7.74 -2.46 15.28
CA LEU A 75 -7.28 -2.39 13.90
C LEU A 75 -8.19 -3.26 13.04
N PHE A 76 -8.82 -2.66 12.04
CA PHE A 76 -9.72 -3.32 11.11
C PHE A 76 -9.17 -3.18 9.70
N LYS A 77 -9.54 -4.12 8.83
CA LYS A 77 -9.32 -4.00 7.40
C LYS A 77 -10.65 -4.06 6.66
N VAL A 78 -10.77 -3.26 5.61
CA VAL A 78 -11.80 -3.46 4.59
C VAL A 78 -11.36 -4.62 3.69
N ALA A 79 -12.30 -5.30 3.05
CA ALA A 79 -11.99 -6.45 2.21
C ALA A 79 -10.96 -6.08 1.12
N ASP A 80 -10.19 -7.06 0.67
CA ASP A 80 -9.16 -6.89 -0.38
C ASP A 80 -7.98 -5.96 -0.01
N THR A 81 -7.61 -5.86 1.28
CA THR A 81 -6.49 -5.01 1.74
C THR A 81 -5.43 -5.83 2.50
N PRO A 82 -4.57 -6.61 1.81
CA PRO A 82 -3.61 -7.54 2.44
C PRO A 82 -2.51 -6.84 3.24
N ILE A 83 -2.16 -5.60 2.87
CA ILE A 83 -1.18 -4.80 3.61
C ILE A 83 -1.57 -4.59 5.07
N ALA A 84 -2.87 -4.68 5.40
CA ALA A 84 -3.35 -4.59 6.78
C ALA A 84 -2.85 -5.74 7.67
N ASP A 85 -2.69 -6.95 7.11
CA ASP A 85 -2.13 -8.10 7.82
C ASP A 85 -0.64 -7.89 8.14
N GLU A 86 0.12 -7.32 7.20
CA GLU A 86 1.51 -6.94 7.43
C GLU A 86 1.62 -5.85 8.50
N ILE A 87 0.80 -4.80 8.42
CA ILE A 87 0.75 -3.72 9.42
C ILE A 87 0.46 -4.28 10.81
N ALA A 88 -0.52 -5.19 10.93
CA ALA A 88 -0.87 -5.84 12.20
C ALA A 88 0.32 -6.62 12.78
N SER A 89 1.05 -7.36 11.93
CA SER A 89 2.27 -8.09 12.30
C SER A 89 3.36 -7.17 12.85
N TYR A 90 3.64 -6.04 12.17
CA TYR A 90 4.61 -5.04 12.64
C TYR A 90 4.17 -4.40 13.97
N LEU A 91 2.88 -4.09 14.12
CA LEU A 91 2.36 -3.53 15.37
C LEU A 91 2.32 -4.55 16.52
N GLY A 92 2.38 -5.85 16.22
CA GLY A 92 2.23 -6.92 17.21
C GLY A 92 0.81 -7.04 17.74
N VAL A 93 -0.20 -6.79 16.89
CA VAL A 93 -1.63 -6.88 17.22
C VAL A 93 -2.36 -7.80 16.26
N GLU A 94 -3.56 -8.21 16.63
CA GLU A 94 -4.47 -8.96 15.76
C GLU A 94 -5.46 -8.01 15.09
N LEU A 95 -5.86 -8.35 13.86
CA LEU A 95 -6.98 -7.68 13.20
C LEU A 95 -8.28 -8.02 13.90
N ASN A 96 -9.10 -7.00 14.15
CA ASN A 96 -10.41 -7.13 14.76
C ASN A 96 -11.46 -7.53 13.73
N ASP A 97 -12.43 -8.33 14.17
CA ASP A 97 -13.44 -8.89 13.28
C ASP A 97 -14.46 -7.82 12.85
N MET A 98 -14.58 -7.65 11.54
CA MET A 98 -15.59 -6.84 10.88
C MET A 98 -16.02 -7.59 9.63
N GLU A 99 -17.33 -7.81 9.54
CA GLU A 99 -17.92 -8.45 8.39
C GLU A 99 -18.29 -7.40 7.35
N VAL A 100 -17.77 -7.58 6.15
CA VAL A 100 -18.08 -6.76 4.97
C VAL A 100 -18.57 -7.72 3.88
N LYS A 101 -19.81 -7.54 3.46
CA LYS A 101 -20.49 -8.40 2.48
C LYS A 101 -21.30 -7.55 1.51
N ASN A 102 -21.64 -8.14 0.37
CA ASN A 102 -22.61 -7.57 -0.55
C ASN A 102 -23.93 -8.34 -0.43
N PHE A 103 -25.05 -7.62 -0.44
CA PHE A 103 -26.36 -8.20 -0.71
C PHE A 103 -26.44 -8.67 -2.18
N ASN A 104 -27.47 -9.44 -2.52
CA ASN A 104 -27.62 -10.02 -3.86
C ASN A 104 -27.79 -8.97 -4.97
N ASP A 105 -28.21 -7.76 -4.62
CA ASP A 105 -28.33 -6.59 -5.52
C ASP A 105 -27.05 -5.75 -5.62
N GLY A 106 -25.99 -6.13 -4.89
CA GLY A 106 -24.70 -5.46 -4.88
C GLY A 106 -24.51 -4.46 -3.74
N GLU A 107 -25.54 -4.14 -2.95
CA GLU A 107 -25.42 -3.19 -1.84
C GLU A 107 -24.45 -3.68 -0.75
N THR A 108 -23.62 -2.77 -0.25
CA THR A 108 -22.64 -3.08 0.79
C THR A 108 -23.28 -3.16 2.17
N SER A 109 -23.01 -4.24 2.89
CA SER A 109 -23.37 -4.46 4.29
C SER A 109 -22.11 -4.55 5.16
N VAL A 110 -22.09 -3.79 6.26
CA VAL A 110 -20.98 -3.76 7.22
C VAL A 110 -21.50 -4.04 8.62
N VAL A 111 -20.91 -5.03 9.29
CA VAL A 111 -21.20 -5.37 10.69
C VAL A 111 -19.90 -5.47 11.48
N VAL A 112 -19.70 -4.55 12.42
CA VAL A 112 -18.56 -4.58 13.36
C VAL A 112 -18.86 -5.58 14.47
N LYS A 113 -18.08 -6.67 14.58
CA LYS A 113 -18.31 -7.76 15.55
C LYS A 113 -17.61 -7.52 16.89
N GLU A 114 -16.96 -6.38 17.03
CA GLU A 114 -16.06 -6.04 18.13
C GLU A 114 -16.56 -4.82 18.91
N ASN A 115 -16.36 -4.82 20.22
CA ASN A 115 -16.69 -3.65 21.03
C ASN A 115 -15.66 -2.52 20.81
N VAL A 116 -16.08 -1.50 20.07
CA VAL A 116 -15.28 -0.30 19.77
C VAL A 116 -15.59 0.90 20.67
N ARG A 117 -16.54 0.79 21.61
CA ARG A 117 -16.96 1.91 22.46
C ARG A 117 -15.80 2.49 23.25
N GLY A 118 -15.55 3.78 23.09
CA GLY A 118 -14.47 4.49 23.77
C GLY A 118 -13.06 4.09 23.32
N LYS A 119 -12.92 3.26 22.26
CA LYS A 119 -11.63 2.81 21.73
C LYS A 119 -11.16 3.68 20.57
N ARG A 120 -9.85 3.69 20.34
CA ARG A 120 -9.24 4.31 19.14
C ARG A 120 -9.19 3.25 18.06
N VAL A 121 -9.88 3.49 16.96
CA VAL A 121 -10.02 2.53 15.86
C VAL A 121 -9.25 3.01 14.63
N TYR A 122 -8.65 2.06 13.93
CA TYR A 122 -7.91 2.28 12.69
C TYR A 122 -8.51 1.36 11.63
N ILE A 123 -8.89 1.92 10.50
CA ILE A 123 -9.52 1.18 9.39
C ILE A 123 -8.58 1.26 8.20
N VAL A 124 -7.99 0.13 7.81
CA VAL A 124 -7.09 0.06 6.65
C VAL A 124 -7.90 -0.30 5.40
N SER A 125 -7.87 0.57 4.40
CA SER A 125 -8.57 0.36 3.13
C SER A 125 -7.93 1.17 2.01
N SER A 126 -7.45 0.49 0.97
CA SER A 126 -7.09 1.15 -0.28
C SER A 126 -8.36 1.37 -1.10
N THR A 127 -8.65 2.61 -1.49
CA THR A 127 -9.89 2.99 -2.20
C THR A 127 -9.75 2.78 -3.70
N THR A 128 -9.43 1.54 -4.09
CA THR A 128 -9.14 1.14 -5.47
C THR A 128 -10.38 1.14 -6.37
N THR A 129 -11.55 0.84 -5.80
CA THR A 129 -12.86 0.82 -6.46
C THR A 129 -13.91 1.62 -5.69
N VAL A 130 -15.05 1.89 -6.34
CA VAL A 130 -16.22 2.52 -5.69
C VAL A 130 -16.72 1.68 -4.52
N ASP A 131 -16.76 0.36 -4.67
CA ASP A 131 -17.18 -0.54 -3.59
C ASP A 131 -16.24 -0.43 -2.39
N ARG A 132 -14.92 -0.41 -2.60
CA ARG A 132 -13.95 -0.22 -1.50
C ARG A 132 -14.16 1.11 -0.77
N LEU A 133 -14.46 2.18 -1.52
CA LEU A 133 -14.79 3.47 -0.96
C LEU A 133 -16.08 3.41 -0.12
N MET A 134 -17.14 2.79 -0.64
CA MET A 134 -18.41 2.65 0.07
C MET A 134 -18.27 1.79 1.32
N GLU A 135 -17.52 0.69 1.26
CA GLU A 135 -17.18 -0.14 2.41
C GLU A 135 -16.47 0.68 3.49
N LEU A 136 -15.44 1.45 3.14
CA LEU A 136 -14.74 2.31 4.08
C LEU A 136 -15.69 3.34 4.73
N LEU A 137 -16.51 4.02 3.93
CA LEU A 137 -17.46 5.03 4.42
C LEU A 137 -18.46 4.42 5.40
N LEU A 138 -19.03 3.26 5.07
CA LEU A 138 -19.99 2.56 5.93
C LEU A 138 -19.31 1.98 7.19
N SER A 139 -18.06 1.51 7.10
CA SER A 139 -17.28 1.10 8.27
C SER A 139 -17.03 2.27 9.23
N ILE A 140 -16.66 3.44 8.73
CA ILE A 140 -16.50 4.66 9.55
C ILE A 140 -17.82 5.01 10.23
N ALA A 141 -18.92 5.04 9.48
CA ALA A 141 -20.24 5.37 10.00
C ALA A 141 -20.71 4.36 11.08
N ALA A 142 -20.49 3.07 10.87
CA ALA A 142 -20.81 2.02 11.83
C ALA A 142 -20.02 2.18 13.13
N MET A 143 -18.71 2.40 13.05
CA MET A 143 -17.86 2.61 14.23
C MET A 143 -18.19 3.91 14.98
N ARG A 144 -18.56 4.97 14.25
CA ARG A 144 -19.02 6.22 14.86
C ARG A 144 -20.31 6.01 15.66
N ARG A 145 -21.31 5.33 15.08
CA ARG A 145 -22.57 4.97 15.77
C ARG A 145 -22.34 4.02 16.95
N ALA A 146 -21.34 3.16 16.87
CA ALA A 146 -20.89 2.30 17.97
C ALA A 146 -20.06 3.06 19.05
N SER A 147 -20.00 4.39 18.98
CA SER A 147 -19.35 5.26 19.97
C SER A 147 -17.83 5.04 20.08
N ALA A 148 -17.15 4.78 18.96
CA ALA A 148 -15.69 4.85 18.90
C ALA A 148 -15.19 6.22 19.39
N LYS A 149 -14.07 6.23 20.13
CA LYS A 149 -13.46 7.47 20.65
C LYS A 149 -12.81 8.29 19.54
N SER A 150 -12.09 7.63 18.66
CA SER A 150 -11.48 8.23 17.48
C SER A 150 -11.38 7.22 16.34
N ILE A 151 -11.59 7.65 15.11
CA ILE A 151 -11.57 6.85 13.88
C ILE A 151 -10.48 7.39 12.96
N THR A 152 -9.43 6.61 12.75
CA THR A 152 -8.36 6.91 11.78
C THR A 152 -8.58 6.06 10.52
N ALA A 153 -8.79 6.71 9.38
CA ALA A 153 -8.80 6.02 8.09
C ALA A 153 -7.37 5.93 7.57
N VAL A 154 -6.87 4.71 7.42
CA VAL A 154 -5.55 4.41 6.84
C VAL A 154 -5.79 3.99 5.40
N ILE A 155 -5.44 4.86 4.46
CA ILE A 155 -5.77 4.76 3.03
C ILE A 155 -4.46 4.69 2.22
N PRO A 156 -3.83 3.51 2.09
CA PRO A 156 -2.55 3.36 1.39
C PRO A 156 -2.61 3.82 -0.07
N PHE A 157 -3.76 3.68 -0.73
CA PHE A 157 -4.03 4.29 -2.03
C PHE A 157 -5.33 5.09 -1.98
N TYR A 158 -5.23 6.39 -2.23
CA TYR A 158 -6.36 7.32 -2.30
C TYR A 158 -6.90 7.40 -3.73
N GLY A 159 -8.02 6.70 -4.00
CA GLY A 159 -8.75 6.77 -5.26
C GLY A 159 -9.23 8.19 -5.57
N TYR A 160 -9.49 8.48 -6.84
CA TYR A 160 -9.88 9.82 -7.33
C TYR A 160 -8.84 10.94 -7.14
N ALA A 161 -7.66 10.67 -6.58
CA ALA A 161 -6.61 11.68 -6.36
C ALA A 161 -6.10 12.39 -7.63
N ARG A 162 -6.31 11.81 -8.83
CA ARG A 162 -5.99 12.44 -10.13
C ARG A 162 -6.98 13.54 -10.55
N MET A 163 -8.09 13.68 -9.83
CA MET A 163 -9.15 14.66 -10.08
C MET A 163 -9.16 15.70 -8.95
N ASP A 164 -8.00 16.32 -8.73
CA ASP A 164 -7.73 17.29 -7.66
C ASP A 164 -7.90 18.75 -8.10
N LEU A 165 -8.07 19.01 -9.40
CA LEU A 165 -8.33 20.35 -9.94
C LEU A 165 -9.21 20.28 -11.20
N MET A 166 -9.84 21.41 -11.54
CA MET A 166 -10.61 21.52 -12.78
C MET A 166 -9.70 21.89 -13.95
N HIS A 167 -9.59 21.02 -14.95
CA HIS A 167 -8.80 21.20 -16.16
C HIS A 167 -9.61 21.79 -17.33
N LYS A 168 -10.83 21.30 -17.58
CA LYS A 168 -11.64 21.69 -18.75
C LYS A 168 -12.88 22.53 -18.40
N GLY A 169 -13.16 22.70 -17.10
CA GLY A 169 -14.36 23.36 -16.58
C GLY A 169 -15.59 22.45 -16.63
N ARG A 170 -16.53 22.63 -15.68
CA ARG A 170 -17.72 21.79 -15.47
C ARG A 170 -17.41 20.32 -15.15
N GLU A 171 -16.32 20.09 -14.42
CA GLU A 171 -15.92 18.78 -13.91
C GLU A 171 -15.88 18.82 -12.37
N PRO A 172 -16.08 17.67 -11.69
CA PRO A 172 -15.95 17.62 -10.24
C PRO A 172 -14.48 17.72 -9.82
N ILE A 173 -14.26 18.19 -8.58
CA ILE A 173 -12.98 18.00 -7.90
C ILE A 173 -13.15 16.76 -7.02
N ALA A 174 -13.17 15.58 -7.65
CA ALA A 174 -13.61 14.36 -7.00
C ALA A 174 -12.76 14.02 -5.76
N ALA A 175 -11.45 14.33 -5.77
CA ALA A 175 -10.61 14.16 -4.59
C ALA A 175 -11.11 14.98 -3.38
N ALA A 176 -11.60 16.21 -3.61
CA ALA A 176 -12.19 17.02 -2.55
C ALA A 176 -13.57 16.50 -2.13
N ASP A 177 -14.35 15.95 -3.06
CA ASP A 177 -15.64 15.34 -2.75
C ASP A 177 -15.49 14.08 -1.90
N ILE A 178 -14.49 13.22 -2.20
CA ILE A 178 -14.15 12.06 -1.35
C ILE A 178 -13.73 12.50 0.05
N ALA A 179 -12.91 13.55 0.17
CA ALA A 179 -12.55 14.10 1.47
C ALA A 179 -13.81 14.49 2.27
N ARG A 180 -14.71 15.29 1.68
CA ARG A 180 -15.98 15.69 2.31
C ARG A 180 -16.85 14.51 2.72
N MET A 181 -16.90 13.44 1.92
CA MET A 181 -17.63 12.22 2.27
C MET A 181 -17.04 11.54 3.51
N LEU A 182 -15.71 11.38 3.58
CA LEU A 182 -15.01 10.81 4.74
C LEU A 182 -15.26 11.64 6.01
N GLU A 183 -15.19 12.97 5.90
CA GLU A 183 -15.52 13.87 7.01
C GLU A 183 -16.96 13.71 7.49
N THR A 184 -17.90 13.63 6.54
CA THR A 184 -19.33 13.52 6.84
C THR A 184 -19.65 12.21 7.53
N MET A 185 -18.96 11.11 7.19
CA MET A 185 -19.08 9.84 7.90
C MET A 185 -18.48 9.87 9.30
N GLY A 186 -17.64 10.87 9.59
CA GLY A 186 -17.05 11.12 10.90
C GLY A 186 -15.68 10.51 11.07
N VAL A 187 -14.79 10.62 10.08
CA VAL A 187 -13.36 10.36 10.28
C VAL A 187 -12.73 11.44 11.16
N ASP A 188 -11.79 11.08 12.05
CA ASP A 188 -11.06 12.05 12.89
C ASP A 188 -9.63 12.31 12.40
N HIS A 189 -9.08 11.42 11.58
CA HIS A 189 -7.70 11.47 11.11
C HIS A 189 -7.55 10.61 9.84
N VAL A 190 -6.79 11.07 8.85
CA VAL A 190 -6.47 10.29 7.64
C VAL A 190 -4.96 10.04 7.54
N VAL A 191 -4.56 8.80 7.27
CA VAL A 191 -3.18 8.45 6.90
C VAL A 191 -3.22 7.98 5.45
N SER A 192 -2.39 8.52 4.58
CA SER A 192 -2.28 8.08 3.18
C SER A 192 -0.83 7.90 2.76
N VAL A 193 -0.58 7.33 1.58
CA VAL A 193 0.76 7.17 1.00
C VAL A 193 0.76 7.83 -0.37
N ASP A 194 1.73 8.71 -0.61
CA ASP A 194 1.98 9.43 -1.87
C ASP A 194 0.72 9.91 -2.58
N LEU A 195 -0.04 10.80 -1.92
CA LEU A 195 -1.12 11.52 -2.59
C LEU A 195 -0.59 12.12 -3.91
N HIS A 196 -1.41 12.00 -4.97
CA HIS A 196 -1.06 12.47 -6.31
C HIS A 196 -0.55 13.92 -6.29
N SER A 197 -1.18 14.72 -5.43
CA SER A 197 -1.00 16.14 -5.24
C SER A 197 -1.06 16.46 -3.75
N ALA A 198 -0.10 17.27 -3.25
CA ALA A 198 -0.04 17.64 -1.84
C ALA A 198 -1.25 18.48 -1.40
N GLN A 199 -1.92 19.13 -2.35
CA GLN A 199 -3.12 19.93 -2.15
C GLN A 199 -4.29 19.11 -1.59
N VAL A 200 -4.31 17.79 -1.83
CA VAL A 200 -5.35 16.90 -1.31
C VAL A 200 -5.39 16.91 0.22
N GLU A 201 -4.26 17.13 0.88
CA GLU A 201 -4.20 17.30 2.35
C GLU A 201 -5.04 18.51 2.80
N GLY A 202 -5.05 19.57 2.00
CA GLY A 202 -5.84 20.79 2.25
C GLY A 202 -7.33 20.67 1.92
N PHE A 203 -7.79 19.54 1.38
CA PHE A 203 -9.23 19.30 1.17
C PHE A 203 -9.96 18.88 2.44
N PHE A 204 -9.21 18.41 3.45
CA PHE A 204 -9.74 18.11 4.77
C PHE A 204 -9.76 19.36 5.64
N LYS A 205 -10.72 19.43 6.55
CA LYS A 205 -10.83 20.48 7.56
C LYS A 205 -9.62 20.45 8.48
N PRO A 206 -9.21 21.62 9.02
CA PRO A 206 -8.09 21.69 9.97
C PRO A 206 -8.22 20.79 11.21
N GLN A 207 -9.44 20.36 11.57
CA GLN A 207 -9.70 19.46 12.70
C GLN A 207 -9.44 17.98 12.37
N ILE A 208 -9.24 17.63 11.10
CA ILE A 208 -8.99 16.27 10.61
C ILE A 208 -7.58 16.25 10.02
N PRO A 209 -6.56 15.94 10.83
CA PRO A 209 -5.19 15.86 10.34
C PRO A 209 -5.05 14.80 9.25
N VAL A 210 -4.19 15.09 8.27
CA VAL A 210 -3.82 14.18 7.20
C VAL A 210 -2.31 13.94 7.28
N ASP A 211 -1.91 12.71 7.56
CA ASP A 211 -0.52 12.27 7.48
C ASP A 211 -0.29 11.58 6.11
N ASN A 212 0.30 12.31 5.17
CA ASN A 212 0.63 11.81 3.82
C ASN A 212 2.08 11.31 3.75
N LEU A 213 2.22 9.99 3.77
CA LEU A 213 3.49 9.28 3.82
C LEU A 213 4.17 9.25 2.45
N GLN A 214 5.42 9.70 2.39
CA GLN A 214 6.21 9.66 1.15
C GLN A 214 7.00 8.35 1.06
N ALA A 215 6.78 7.55 0.02
CA ALA A 215 7.39 6.26 -0.22
C ALA A 215 8.69 6.34 -1.05
N PHE A 216 9.10 7.52 -1.53
CA PHE A 216 10.39 7.69 -2.22
C PHE A 216 11.60 7.14 -1.46
N PRO A 217 11.68 7.17 -0.10
CA PRO A 217 12.82 6.58 0.61
C PRO A 217 12.89 5.06 0.42
N VAL A 218 11.74 4.38 0.36
CA VAL A 218 11.66 2.92 0.15
C VAL A 218 12.28 2.55 -1.21
N GLY A 219 11.92 3.29 -2.25
CA GLY A 219 12.46 3.09 -3.59
C GLY A 219 13.93 3.49 -3.69
N ALA A 220 14.33 4.64 -3.15
CA ALA A 220 15.72 5.12 -3.21
C ALA A 220 16.68 4.09 -2.60
N VAL A 221 16.28 3.45 -1.50
CA VAL A 221 17.12 2.46 -0.83
C VAL A 221 17.19 1.15 -1.58
N TYR A 222 16.06 0.72 -2.16
CA TYR A 222 16.08 -0.44 -3.06
C TYR A 222 17.11 -0.24 -4.18
N PHE A 223 17.13 0.96 -4.78
CA PHE A 223 18.04 1.30 -5.87
C PHE A 223 19.50 1.46 -5.41
N SER A 224 19.77 2.00 -4.22
CA SER A 224 21.13 2.06 -3.66
C SER A 224 21.73 0.68 -3.37
N GLU A 225 20.89 -0.33 -3.14
CA GLU A 225 21.31 -1.72 -2.98
C GLU A 225 21.56 -2.44 -4.31
N GLN A 226 21.23 -1.80 -5.44
CA GLN A 226 21.56 -2.32 -6.77
C GLN A 226 22.95 -1.83 -7.21
N SER A 227 23.60 -2.58 -8.09
CA SER A 227 24.82 -2.15 -8.75
C SER A 227 24.51 -1.09 -9.82
N LEU A 228 24.33 0.16 -9.39
CA LEU A 228 24.21 1.32 -10.27
C LEU A 228 25.62 1.77 -10.70
N GLY A 229 25.80 2.10 -11.98
CA GLY A 229 27.06 2.62 -12.51
C GLY A 229 27.11 4.14 -12.46
N ASP A 230 26.35 4.79 -13.34
CA ASP A 230 26.23 6.26 -13.42
C ASP A 230 24.74 6.62 -13.41
N PRO A 231 24.12 6.70 -12.22
CA PRO A 231 22.67 6.83 -12.11
C PRO A 231 22.18 8.23 -12.48
N ILE A 232 21.00 8.32 -13.07
CA ILE A 232 20.24 9.57 -13.25
C ILE A 232 18.77 9.34 -12.94
N VAL A 233 18.18 10.26 -12.18
CA VAL A 233 16.74 10.21 -11.90
C VAL A 233 15.99 10.98 -12.97
N VAL A 234 14.89 10.41 -13.44
CA VAL A 234 14.10 10.97 -14.55
C VAL A 234 12.64 11.19 -14.12
N ALA A 235 12.14 12.40 -14.27
CA ALA A 235 10.70 12.65 -14.16
C ALA A 235 10.02 12.36 -15.52
N PRO A 236 8.96 11.53 -15.57
CA PRO A 236 8.29 11.19 -16.84
C PRO A 236 7.48 12.34 -17.45
N HIS A 237 7.20 13.39 -16.66
CA HIS A 237 6.51 14.61 -17.07
C HIS A 237 6.79 15.75 -16.08
N SER A 238 6.46 16.98 -16.46
CA SER A 238 6.68 18.19 -15.64
C SER A 238 6.08 18.11 -14.24
N ALA A 239 4.87 17.56 -14.11
CA ALA A 239 4.20 17.41 -12.81
C ALA A 239 4.91 16.44 -11.84
N ALA A 240 5.83 15.59 -12.33
CA ALA A 240 6.57 14.65 -11.49
C ALA A 240 7.95 15.17 -11.06
N VAL A 241 8.39 16.35 -11.53
CA VAL A 241 9.75 16.88 -11.31
C VAL A 241 10.07 17.03 -9.82
N ASN A 242 9.18 17.60 -9.01
CA ASN A 242 9.41 17.76 -7.58
C ASN A 242 9.60 16.42 -6.87
N ARG A 243 8.82 15.39 -7.25
CA ARG A 243 8.91 14.06 -6.66
C ARG A 243 10.19 13.33 -7.08
N ALA A 244 10.54 13.42 -8.36
CA ALA A 244 11.80 12.91 -8.87
C ALA A 244 12.99 13.59 -8.17
N ALA A 245 12.90 14.90 -7.89
CA ALA A 245 13.91 15.61 -7.11
C ALA A 245 14.04 15.08 -5.67
N MET A 246 12.93 14.87 -4.94
CA MET A 246 12.97 14.30 -3.59
C MET A 246 13.58 12.88 -3.57
N PHE A 247 13.21 12.05 -4.55
CA PHE A 247 13.81 10.73 -4.71
C PHE A 247 15.31 10.82 -4.99
N ARG A 248 15.72 11.69 -5.92
CA ARG A 248 17.11 11.94 -6.29
C ARG A 248 17.94 12.41 -5.11
N ASP A 249 17.44 13.37 -4.33
CA ASP A 249 18.14 13.90 -3.15
C ASP A 249 18.33 12.81 -2.09
N THR A 250 17.34 11.93 -1.94
CA THR A 250 17.41 10.79 -1.01
C THR A 250 18.42 9.76 -1.50
N LEU A 251 18.35 9.36 -2.77
CA LEU A 251 19.28 8.42 -3.37
C LEU A 251 20.72 8.95 -3.27
N SER A 252 20.94 10.22 -3.61
CA SER A 252 22.25 10.87 -3.50
C SER A 252 22.84 10.79 -2.10
N ARG A 253 22.04 11.04 -1.06
CA ARG A 253 22.50 10.90 0.33
C ARG A 253 22.80 9.45 0.69
N THR A 254 21.98 8.52 0.21
CA THR A 254 22.14 7.09 0.53
C THR A 254 23.39 6.48 -0.11
N ILE A 255 23.77 6.92 -1.32
CA ILE A 255 24.99 6.43 -2.01
C ILE A 255 26.20 7.34 -1.84
N ASP A 256 26.07 8.47 -1.15
CA ASP A 256 27.10 9.50 -0.97
C ASP A 256 27.68 10.05 -2.30
N GLU A 257 26.83 10.17 -3.32
CA GLU A 257 27.21 10.69 -4.64
C GLU A 257 26.14 11.62 -5.22
N PHE A 258 26.56 12.61 -6.00
CA PHE A 258 25.61 13.50 -6.68
C PHE A 258 24.92 12.77 -7.85
N VAL A 259 23.60 12.71 -7.80
CA VAL A 259 22.78 12.07 -8.84
C VAL A 259 22.08 13.18 -9.65
N PRO A 260 22.30 13.29 -10.97
CA PRO A 260 21.62 14.27 -11.80
C PRO A 260 20.11 13.99 -11.90
N LEU A 261 19.37 15.03 -12.33
CA LEU A 261 17.94 14.94 -12.64
C LEU A 261 17.73 15.30 -14.11
N ALA A 262 16.94 14.47 -14.80
CA ALA A 262 16.40 14.74 -16.12
C ALA A 262 14.87 14.69 -16.07
N PHE A 263 14.20 15.21 -17.11
CA PHE A 263 12.77 15.06 -17.25
C PHE A 263 12.33 15.07 -18.71
N VAL A 264 11.21 14.43 -18.99
CA VAL A 264 10.59 14.44 -20.32
C VAL A 264 9.45 15.44 -20.34
N ILE A 265 9.50 16.39 -21.27
CA ILE A 265 8.42 17.35 -21.52
C ILE A 265 7.51 16.76 -22.59
N ARG A 266 6.22 16.68 -22.29
CA ARG A 266 5.19 16.35 -23.30
C ARG A 266 4.48 17.61 -23.72
N LYS A 267 4.46 17.89 -25.02
CA LYS A 267 3.62 18.94 -25.59
C LYS A 267 2.18 18.43 -25.57
N HIS A 268 1.39 18.93 -24.63
CA HIS A 268 -0.06 18.77 -24.72
C HIS A 268 -0.52 19.54 -25.96
N GLN A 269 -1.25 18.87 -26.85
CA GLN A 269 -1.76 19.37 -28.14
C GLN A 269 -0.75 19.19 -29.29
N LEU A 270 -0.84 18.05 -29.97
CA LEU A 270 -1.07 17.94 -31.43
C LEU A 270 -0.77 16.52 -31.95
N ASP A 271 0.10 15.76 -31.29
CA ASP A 271 0.41 14.36 -31.66
C ASP A 271 0.48 13.47 -30.41
N GLU A 272 -0.42 12.50 -30.28
CA GLU A 272 -0.31 11.44 -29.26
C GLU A 272 0.95 10.56 -29.47
N ASP A 273 1.53 10.61 -30.67
CA ASP A 273 2.65 9.78 -31.12
C ASP A 273 4.03 10.42 -30.89
N GLN A 274 4.12 11.70 -30.51
CA GLN A 274 5.43 12.28 -30.22
C GLN A 274 5.95 11.81 -28.85
N PRO A 275 7.17 11.26 -28.79
CA PRO A 275 7.66 10.54 -27.60
C PRO A 275 7.97 11.48 -26.41
N GLY A 276 8.07 12.79 -26.65
CA GLY A 276 8.39 13.83 -25.66
C GLY A 276 9.81 14.36 -25.82
N GLU A 277 10.04 15.59 -25.39
CA GLU A 277 11.35 16.26 -25.44
C GLU A 277 12.11 15.97 -24.16
N LEU A 278 13.32 15.40 -24.25
CA LEU A 278 14.16 15.10 -23.10
C LEU A 278 14.97 16.34 -22.70
N VAL A 279 14.90 16.72 -21.43
CA VAL A 279 15.77 17.72 -20.81
C VAL A 279 16.72 17.02 -19.85
N GLY A 280 18.02 17.14 -20.11
CA GLY A 280 19.11 16.46 -19.38
C GLY A 280 19.84 15.45 -20.26
N ASP A 281 21.10 15.14 -19.92
CA ASP A 281 21.90 14.15 -20.63
C ASP A 281 21.82 12.78 -19.95
N VAL A 282 21.26 11.81 -20.68
CA VAL A 282 21.04 10.43 -20.21
C VAL A 282 21.99 9.44 -20.88
N LYS A 283 22.87 9.89 -21.78
CA LYS A 283 23.71 9.02 -22.60
C LYS A 283 24.68 8.23 -21.72
N GLY A 284 24.63 6.90 -21.83
CA GLY A 284 25.46 5.97 -21.05
C GLY A 284 25.03 5.81 -19.59
N LYS A 285 23.96 6.49 -19.14
CA LYS A 285 23.53 6.50 -17.74
C LYS A 285 22.51 5.42 -17.41
N ASP A 286 22.49 5.03 -16.14
CA ASP A 286 21.49 4.13 -15.56
C ASP A 286 20.28 4.96 -15.10
N CYS A 287 19.23 5.02 -15.93
CA CYS A 287 18.08 5.88 -15.70
C CYS A 287 17.07 5.26 -14.72
N ILE A 288 16.60 6.05 -13.76
CA ILE A 288 15.54 5.68 -12.82
C ILE A 288 14.36 6.64 -13.00
N VAL A 289 13.30 6.17 -13.66
CA VAL A 289 12.06 6.93 -13.85
C VAL A 289 11.25 6.92 -12.55
N VAL A 290 10.84 8.08 -12.03
CA VAL A 290 10.10 8.17 -10.76
C VAL A 290 8.72 8.77 -10.99
N ASP A 291 7.68 8.04 -10.59
CA ASP A 291 6.29 8.48 -10.69
C ASP A 291 5.47 8.04 -9.45
N THR A 292 4.24 8.56 -9.34
CA THR A 292 3.28 8.15 -8.30
C THR A 292 2.57 6.86 -8.65
N LEU A 293 2.20 6.66 -9.91
CA LEU A 293 1.22 5.66 -10.29
C LEU A 293 1.57 5.07 -11.65
N VAL A 294 1.56 3.74 -11.73
CA VAL A 294 1.47 3.03 -13.00
C VAL A 294 0.06 2.47 -13.15
N ASP A 295 -0.68 3.03 -14.11
CA ASP A 295 -2.04 2.62 -14.45
C ASP A 295 -2.05 1.69 -15.67
N THR A 296 -1.99 2.23 -16.89
CA THR A 296 -1.89 1.46 -18.14
C THR A 296 -0.44 1.16 -18.57
N GLY A 297 0.54 1.80 -17.93
CA GLY A 297 1.96 1.70 -18.31
C GLY A 297 2.38 2.51 -19.55
N SER A 298 1.45 3.12 -20.28
CA SER A 298 1.75 3.81 -21.56
C SER A 298 2.75 4.95 -21.40
N THR A 299 2.58 5.78 -20.37
CA THR A 299 3.51 6.88 -20.05
C THR A 299 4.91 6.35 -19.79
N LEU A 300 5.03 5.29 -19.00
CA LEU A 300 6.33 4.71 -18.66
C LEU A 300 7.02 4.11 -19.90
N VAL A 301 6.29 3.36 -20.73
CA VAL A 301 6.82 2.79 -21.97
C VAL A 301 7.32 3.88 -22.93
N LYS A 302 6.53 4.94 -23.12
CA LYS A 302 6.94 6.09 -23.96
C LYS A 302 8.22 6.73 -23.42
N THR A 303 8.28 6.96 -22.11
CA THR A 303 9.47 7.53 -21.46
C THR A 303 10.69 6.60 -21.60
N ALA A 304 10.52 5.29 -21.41
CA ALA A 304 11.62 4.34 -21.58
C ALA A 304 12.19 4.34 -23.01
N LYS A 305 11.31 4.43 -24.02
CA LYS A 305 11.71 4.56 -25.42
C LYS A 305 12.48 5.85 -25.70
N VAL A 306 12.03 7.00 -25.17
CA VAL A 306 12.78 8.27 -25.27
C VAL A 306 14.18 8.12 -24.68
N LEU A 307 14.28 7.54 -23.48
CA LEU A 307 15.55 7.41 -22.78
C LEU A 307 16.53 6.50 -23.55
N LYS A 308 16.07 5.32 -23.99
CA LYS A 308 16.90 4.41 -24.80
C LYS A 308 17.30 5.04 -26.14
N ALA A 309 16.40 5.74 -26.82
CA ALA A 309 16.71 6.45 -28.07
C ALA A 309 17.77 7.56 -27.90
N ASN A 310 17.86 8.15 -26.71
CA ASN A 310 18.89 9.13 -26.34
C ASN A 310 20.15 8.49 -25.70
N GLY A 311 20.28 7.16 -25.78
CA GLY A 311 21.49 6.44 -25.39
C GLY A 311 21.57 6.05 -23.91
N ALA A 312 20.45 6.02 -23.18
CA ALA A 312 20.42 5.47 -21.82
C ALA A 312 20.93 4.01 -21.81
N LYS A 313 21.80 3.69 -20.85
CA LYS A 313 22.36 2.34 -20.68
C LYS A 313 21.30 1.38 -20.15
N THR A 314 20.70 1.71 -19.00
CA THR A 314 19.55 1.01 -18.44
C THR A 314 18.40 1.99 -18.16
N VAL A 315 17.18 1.49 -18.15
CA VAL A 315 15.99 2.22 -17.74
C VAL A 315 15.20 1.36 -16.76
N SER A 316 15.25 1.76 -15.50
CA SER A 316 14.40 1.23 -14.45
C SER A 316 13.36 2.28 -14.05
N ALA A 317 12.33 1.86 -13.32
CA ALA A 317 11.31 2.76 -12.82
C ALA A 317 10.93 2.46 -11.37
N PHE A 318 10.56 3.50 -10.63
CA PHE A 318 9.90 3.43 -9.34
C PHE A 318 8.54 4.12 -9.45
N ALA A 319 7.46 3.39 -9.17
CA ALA A 319 6.14 3.96 -9.05
C ALA A 319 5.48 3.51 -7.77
N VAL A 320 4.95 4.45 -6.98
CA VAL A 320 4.44 4.10 -5.65
C VAL A 320 3.24 3.16 -5.77
N HIS A 321 2.24 3.55 -6.56
CA HIS A 321 1.00 2.81 -6.73
C HIS A 321 1.02 1.99 -8.02
N ALA A 322 0.68 0.71 -7.90
CA ALA A 322 0.57 -0.23 -9.02
C ALA A 322 -0.90 -0.58 -9.28
N ARG A 323 -1.57 0.16 -10.17
CA ARG A 323 -2.98 -0.11 -10.49
C ARG A 323 -3.16 -1.14 -11.62
N TYR A 324 -2.18 -1.21 -12.53
CA TYR A 324 -2.12 -2.19 -13.61
C TYR A 324 -3.46 -2.42 -14.33
N SER A 325 -4.15 -1.36 -14.76
CA SER A 325 -5.41 -1.48 -15.49
C SER A 325 -5.21 -1.89 -16.94
N ALA A 326 -6.30 -2.35 -17.57
CA ALA A 326 -6.32 -2.80 -18.96
C ALA A 326 -5.23 -3.87 -19.23
N GLN A 327 -4.37 -3.67 -20.23
CA GLN A 327 -3.28 -4.57 -20.60
C GLN A 327 -1.92 -4.09 -20.06
N ALA A 328 -1.90 -3.41 -18.91
CA ALA A 328 -0.67 -2.83 -18.37
C ALA A 328 0.46 -3.85 -18.20
N MET A 329 0.15 -5.03 -17.64
CA MET A 329 1.16 -6.08 -17.44
C MET A 329 1.80 -6.53 -18.75
N GLN A 330 0.98 -6.82 -19.76
CA GLN A 330 1.46 -7.19 -21.10
C GLN A 330 2.26 -6.04 -21.74
N THR A 331 1.79 -4.80 -21.60
CA THR A 331 2.45 -3.60 -22.12
C THR A 331 3.84 -3.42 -21.50
N LEU A 332 3.97 -3.60 -20.19
CA LEU A 332 5.22 -3.48 -19.45
C LEU A 332 6.18 -4.63 -19.74
N GLN A 333 5.66 -5.86 -19.83
CA GLN A 333 6.45 -7.05 -20.18
C GLN A 333 7.06 -6.92 -21.58
N ASN A 334 6.25 -6.52 -22.56
CA ASN A 334 6.65 -6.37 -23.96
C ASN A 334 7.55 -5.15 -24.22
N CYS A 335 7.72 -4.27 -23.24
CA CYS A 335 8.62 -3.12 -23.35
C CYS A 335 10.07 -3.58 -23.10
N ASN A 336 10.81 -3.83 -24.17
CA ASN A 336 12.23 -4.22 -24.10
C ASN A 336 13.11 -3.08 -23.56
N GLU A 337 12.68 -1.83 -23.75
CA GLU A 337 13.38 -0.65 -23.27
C GLU A 337 13.31 -0.47 -21.75
N LEU A 338 12.40 -1.17 -21.07
CA LEU A 338 12.24 -1.15 -19.61
C LEU A 338 12.93 -2.39 -19.02
N ASP A 339 13.97 -2.14 -18.24
CA ASP A 339 14.79 -3.16 -17.59
C ASP A 339 14.11 -3.67 -16.31
N LYS A 340 13.58 -2.76 -15.48
CA LYS A 340 12.93 -3.09 -14.20
C LYS A 340 11.86 -2.07 -13.81
N LEU A 341 10.76 -2.54 -13.23
CA LEU A 341 9.74 -1.71 -12.58
C LEU A 341 9.64 -2.11 -11.11
N VAL A 342 9.84 -1.14 -10.23
CA VAL A 342 9.73 -1.29 -8.78
C VAL A 342 8.48 -0.55 -8.32
N THR A 343 7.58 -1.23 -7.63
CA THR A 343 6.34 -0.67 -7.09
C THR A 343 6.18 -0.92 -5.60
N THR A 344 5.09 -0.43 -4.99
CA THR A 344 4.75 -0.77 -3.60
C THR A 344 3.45 -1.58 -3.50
N ASN A 345 3.23 -2.20 -2.34
CA ASN A 345 1.99 -2.93 -2.01
C ASN A 345 0.83 -2.04 -1.53
N THR A 346 0.83 -0.75 -1.87
CA THR A 346 -0.28 0.19 -1.56
C THR A 346 -1.58 -0.16 -2.29
N ILE A 347 -1.48 -0.82 -3.45
CA ILE A 347 -2.63 -1.39 -4.17
C ILE A 347 -2.48 -2.92 -4.14
N PRO A 348 -3.53 -3.67 -3.75
CA PRO A 348 -3.58 -5.12 -3.94
C PRO A 348 -3.46 -5.46 -5.43
N VAL A 349 -2.48 -6.28 -5.79
CA VAL A 349 -2.28 -6.75 -7.16
C VAL A 349 -2.70 -8.22 -7.24
N HIS A 350 -3.76 -8.46 -8.02
CA HIS A 350 -4.31 -9.78 -8.30
C HIS A 350 -3.71 -10.32 -9.59
N LEU A 351 -2.55 -10.97 -9.50
CA LEU A 351 -1.91 -11.63 -10.64
C LEU A 351 -1.82 -13.12 -10.37
N ASN A 352 -2.07 -13.93 -11.40
CA ASN A 352 -1.71 -15.34 -11.33
C ASN A 352 -0.18 -15.47 -11.30
N SER A 353 0.34 -16.54 -10.69
CA SER A 353 1.78 -16.80 -10.62
C SER A 353 2.48 -16.75 -11.98
N ASP A 354 1.76 -17.15 -13.04
CA ASP A 354 2.27 -17.24 -14.40
C ASP A 354 2.26 -15.87 -15.13
N GLU A 355 1.58 -14.86 -14.57
CA GLU A 355 1.52 -13.49 -15.07
C GLU A 355 2.60 -12.58 -14.44
N VAL A 356 3.34 -13.12 -13.49
CA VAL A 356 4.40 -12.40 -12.76
C VAL A 356 5.57 -12.13 -13.69
N SER A 357 5.74 -10.85 -14.06
CA SER A 357 6.91 -10.44 -14.83
C SER A 357 8.16 -10.47 -13.95
N PRO A 358 9.27 -11.08 -14.39
CA PRO A 358 10.55 -10.99 -13.68
C PRO A 358 11.09 -9.56 -13.62
N LYS A 359 10.56 -8.64 -14.44
CA LYS A 359 10.92 -7.22 -14.42
C LYS A 359 10.26 -6.45 -13.27
N ILE A 360 9.23 -7.00 -12.62
CA ILE A 360 8.41 -6.28 -11.63
C ILE A 360 8.80 -6.71 -10.21
N VAL A 361 9.08 -5.74 -9.37
CA VAL A 361 9.39 -5.94 -7.94
C VAL A 361 8.44 -5.11 -7.10
N THR A 362 7.80 -5.72 -6.10
CA THR A 362 6.89 -5.02 -5.19
C THR A 362 7.50 -4.91 -3.80
N LEU A 363 7.62 -3.69 -3.31
CA LEU A 363 8.15 -3.34 -1.99
C LEU A 363 7.02 -3.13 -0.98
N SER A 364 7.21 -3.59 0.25
CA SER A 364 6.23 -3.32 1.32
C SER A 364 6.42 -1.94 1.94
N VAL A 365 5.33 -1.16 2.04
CA VAL A 365 5.27 0.08 2.85
C VAL A 365 4.58 -0.12 4.20
N ALA A 366 4.18 -1.36 4.52
CA ALA A 366 3.58 -1.71 5.81
C ALA A 366 4.41 -1.28 7.04
N PRO A 367 5.75 -1.41 7.05
CA PRO A 367 6.57 -0.94 8.17
C PRO A 367 6.39 0.56 8.46
N PHE A 368 6.25 1.36 7.40
CA PHE A 368 6.13 2.81 7.51
C PHE A 368 4.75 3.21 8.04
N ILE A 369 3.70 2.57 7.54
CA ILE A 369 2.33 2.78 8.03
C ILE A 369 2.20 2.33 9.48
N ALA A 370 2.80 1.20 9.86
CA ALA A 370 2.79 0.69 11.23
C ALA A 370 3.45 1.68 12.20
N GLU A 371 4.58 2.29 11.83
CA GLU A 371 5.23 3.31 12.65
C GLU A 371 4.30 4.50 12.90
N VAL A 372 3.67 5.00 11.84
CA VAL A 372 2.79 6.18 11.93
C VAL A 372 1.56 5.87 12.79
N ILE A 373 0.95 4.70 12.64
CA ILE A 373 -0.13 4.24 13.52
C ILE A 373 0.35 4.22 14.98
N SER A 374 1.54 3.68 15.25
CA SER A 374 2.14 3.63 16.59
C SER A 374 2.35 5.04 17.16
N CYS A 375 2.89 5.98 16.38
CA CYS A 375 3.09 7.38 16.78
C CYS A 375 1.75 8.05 17.11
N ILE A 376 0.75 7.95 16.22
CA ILE A 376 -0.60 8.50 16.44
C ILE A 376 -1.23 7.90 17.70
N HIS A 377 -1.08 6.58 17.90
CA HIS A 377 -1.67 5.89 19.03
C HIS A 377 -1.01 6.28 20.36
N THR A 378 0.31 6.38 20.38
CA THR A 378 1.09 6.72 21.58
C THR A 378 1.21 8.22 21.83
N LYS A 379 0.72 9.06 20.91
CA LYS A 379 0.88 10.53 20.91
C LYS A 379 2.35 10.96 20.82
N SER A 380 3.15 10.15 20.13
CA SER A 380 4.55 10.45 19.84
C SER A 380 4.65 11.26 18.54
N SER A 381 5.76 11.99 18.37
CA SER A 381 5.99 12.76 17.14
C SER A 381 6.30 11.85 15.96
N ILE A 382 5.66 12.12 14.82
CA ILE A 382 5.91 11.46 13.54
C ILE A 382 7.22 11.98 12.90
N ILE A 383 7.72 13.15 13.33
CA ILE A 383 8.86 13.86 12.71
C ILE A 383 10.17 13.07 12.76
N GLN A 384 10.28 12.01 13.57
CA GLN A 384 11.44 11.12 13.56
C GLN A 384 11.65 10.39 12.22
N VAL A 385 10.62 10.26 11.36
CA VAL A 385 10.74 9.52 10.09
C VAL A 385 11.42 10.33 8.96
N SER A 386 11.68 11.63 9.16
CA SER A 386 12.32 12.49 8.15
C SER A 386 13.81 12.77 8.38
N LYS A 387 14.37 12.35 9.52
CA LYS A 387 15.81 12.52 9.79
C LYS A 387 16.57 11.29 9.31
N THR A 388 16.71 11.17 7.99
CA THR A 388 17.85 10.46 7.42
C THR A 388 19.09 11.24 7.84
N LYS A 389 19.94 10.62 8.66
CA LYS A 389 21.28 11.13 8.95
C LYS A 389 22.18 10.95 7.76
#